data_AF-A0A1H6MZ87-F1
#
_entry.id   AF-A0A1H6MZ87-F1
#
_cell.length_a   1.000
_cell.length_b   1.000
_cell.length_c   1.000
_cell.angle_alpha   90.00
_cell.angle_beta   90.00
_cell.angle_gamma   90.00
#
_symmetry.space_group_name_H-M   'P 1'
#
loop_
_entity.id
_entity.type
_entity.pdbx_description
1 polymer ?
#
loop_
_entity_poly.entity_id
_entity_poly.type
_entity_poly.pdbx_seq_one_letter_code
_entity_poly.pdbx_strand_id
1 'polypeptide(L)'
;MTVANHFELLRTDGTARRGQLTTPHGVVRTPAFMPVGTLGAMKSLHWRDVRDAGADIVLGNTYHLMLRPGAERVASFGGLQKFTTWNGPMLTDSGGFQVMSLAQLRKVTEQGVTFRSHIDGAKFELTPERAIEIQRLLNSDIAMQLDECVRLPAEHADIDRAMQLSLRWAERCKRAFETAPEGYMLFGIAQGGDVPELRRASAQGLIDIGFHGYAIGGLAVGEPQAVMLAMIEEVVPILPLDRPRYLMGVGTPDDMLEAVARGVDMFDCVMPTRNGRHGMAFTRHGQINMRNARHQDDPRPLDEESTWPAARDYSRAYLHHLVRSGETLGAMLLSEINIAYYQSLMQGIRAAIDAGTFEEFRARTREGWARGDIPPR
;
A
#
# COMPACT_ATOMS: atom_id res chain seq x y z
N MET A 1 -1.38 22.24 -19.31
CA MET A 1 -0.54 22.84 -18.24
C MET A 1 0.29 21.72 -17.64
N THR A 2 1.60 21.87 -17.50
CA THR A 2 2.46 20.85 -16.91
C THR A 2 2.18 20.73 -15.42
N VAL A 3 1.78 19.55 -14.95
CA VAL A 3 1.53 19.26 -13.53
C VAL A 3 2.84 19.42 -12.74
N ALA A 4 2.81 20.10 -11.58
CA ALA A 4 3.99 20.30 -10.75
C ALA A 4 4.66 18.96 -10.38
N ASN A 5 5.99 18.92 -10.39
CA ASN A 5 6.74 17.73 -10.01
C ASN A 5 7.20 17.80 -8.55
N HIS A 6 6.84 16.77 -7.78
CA HIS A 6 7.17 16.62 -6.36
C HIS A 6 8.11 15.44 -6.11
N PHE A 7 8.53 14.75 -7.16
CA PHE A 7 9.40 13.58 -7.10
C PHE A 7 10.79 13.91 -7.63
N GLU A 8 11.80 13.57 -6.84
CA GLU A 8 13.20 13.63 -7.25
C GLU A 8 13.76 12.21 -7.34
N LEU A 9 14.21 11.84 -8.54
CA LEU A 9 14.96 10.60 -8.76
C LEU A 9 16.42 10.84 -8.39
N LEU A 10 16.90 10.18 -7.34
CA LEU A 10 18.24 10.38 -6.79
C LEU A 10 19.26 9.40 -7.38
N ARG A 11 18.87 8.14 -7.56
CA ARG A 11 19.76 7.07 -8.04
C ARG A 11 18.99 5.96 -8.73
N THR A 12 19.63 5.30 -9.67
CA THR A 12 19.15 4.04 -10.26
C THR A 12 20.23 2.96 -10.17
N ASP A 13 19.78 1.71 -10.08
CA ASP A 13 20.59 0.51 -10.29
C ASP A 13 19.77 -0.44 -11.18
N GLY A 14 20.15 -0.55 -12.45
CA GLY A 14 19.27 -1.08 -13.49
C GLY A 14 17.96 -0.29 -13.58
N THR A 15 16.84 -1.01 -13.44
CA THR A 15 15.46 -0.47 -13.40
C THR A 15 15.02 -0.02 -12.02
N ALA A 16 15.71 -0.45 -10.96
CA ALA A 16 15.39 -0.08 -9.58
C ALA A 16 15.75 1.38 -9.33
N ARG A 17 14.89 2.08 -8.59
CA ARG A 17 14.94 3.54 -8.41
C ARG A 17 14.95 3.90 -6.93
N ARG A 18 15.86 4.80 -6.55
CA ARG A 18 15.85 5.50 -5.26
C ARG A 18 15.49 6.95 -5.51
N GLY A 19 14.47 7.44 -4.82
CA GLY A 19 14.02 8.81 -4.94
C GLY A 19 13.43 9.34 -3.65
N GLN A 20 12.84 10.53 -3.75
CA GLN A 20 12.10 11.15 -2.67
C GLN A 20 10.89 11.93 -3.18
N LEU A 21 9.78 11.87 -2.44
CA LEU A 21 8.60 12.71 -2.65
C LEU A 21 8.53 13.77 -1.56
N THR A 22 8.33 15.02 -1.93
CA THR A 22 8.08 16.11 -0.97
C THR A 22 6.59 16.38 -0.87
N THR A 23 6.02 16.23 0.32
CA THR A 23 4.62 16.52 0.62
C THR A 23 4.49 17.68 1.61
N PRO A 24 3.30 18.28 1.77
CA PRO A 24 3.06 19.30 2.78
C PRO A 24 3.40 18.88 4.21
N HIS A 25 3.33 17.57 4.51
CA HIS A 25 3.58 17.03 5.86
C HIS A 25 4.91 16.28 6.02
N GLY A 26 5.78 16.26 5.00
CA GLY A 26 7.12 15.68 5.12
C GLY A 26 7.68 15.08 3.83
N VAL A 27 8.87 14.52 3.93
CA VAL A 27 9.55 13.82 2.82
C VAL A 27 9.31 12.32 2.93
N VAL A 28 9.06 11.67 1.81
CA VAL A 28 8.89 10.22 1.69
C VAL A 28 10.01 9.63 0.86
N ARG A 29 10.81 8.72 1.44
CA ARG A 29 11.91 8.05 0.74
C ARG A 29 11.37 6.88 -0.08
N THR A 30 11.77 6.76 -1.35
CA THR A 30 11.39 5.63 -2.22
C THR A 30 12.58 4.69 -2.52
N PRO A 31 12.37 3.36 -2.63
CA PRO A 31 11.09 2.67 -2.52
C PRO A 31 10.47 2.72 -1.12
N ALA A 32 9.14 2.88 -1.06
CA ALA A 32 8.37 3.13 0.16
C ALA A 32 7.33 2.03 0.40
N PHE A 33 7.22 1.56 1.65
CA PHE A 33 6.10 0.75 2.11
C PHE A 33 5.20 1.55 3.04
N MET A 34 3.91 1.62 2.71
CA MET A 34 2.87 2.34 3.45
C MET A 34 2.07 1.37 4.35
N PRO A 35 2.20 1.48 5.68
CA PRO A 35 1.32 0.79 6.60
C PRO A 35 -0.13 1.29 6.44
N VAL A 36 -1.10 0.36 6.45
CA VAL A 36 -2.51 0.67 6.15
C VAL A 36 -3.34 0.85 7.42
N GLY A 37 -3.82 2.07 7.65
CA GLY A 37 -4.75 2.45 8.71
C GLY A 37 -6.20 2.47 8.25
N THR A 38 -6.89 1.33 8.35
CA THR A 38 -8.24 1.14 7.80
C THR A 38 -9.30 2.11 8.35
N LEU A 39 -9.29 2.40 9.65
CA LEU A 39 -10.27 3.29 10.30
C LEU A 39 -9.58 4.51 10.92
N GLY A 40 -8.53 5.03 10.26
CA GLY A 40 -7.66 6.05 10.87
C GLY A 40 -6.82 5.49 12.03
N ALA A 41 -6.72 4.17 12.14
CA ALA A 41 -5.94 3.51 13.18
C ALA A 41 -5.21 2.30 12.60
N MET A 42 -3.96 2.13 13.03
CA MET A 42 -3.21 0.91 12.81
C MET A 42 -3.73 -0.16 13.77
N LYS A 43 -4.12 -1.31 13.20
CA LYS A 43 -4.59 -2.42 14.02
C LYS A 43 -3.42 -2.97 14.82
N SER A 44 -3.52 -2.86 16.16
CA SER A 44 -2.58 -3.39 17.15
C SER A 44 -1.25 -2.64 17.29
N LEU A 45 -1.13 -1.40 16.80
CA LEU A 45 0.07 -0.57 17.00
C LEU A 45 -0.30 0.90 17.22
N HIS A 46 0.56 1.62 17.94
CA HIS A 46 0.50 3.09 17.99
C HIS A 46 1.22 3.70 16.78
N TRP A 47 0.78 4.88 16.32
CA TRP A 47 1.41 5.60 15.21
C TRP A 47 2.86 6.01 15.48
N ARG A 48 3.19 6.24 16.76
CA ARG A 48 4.58 6.45 17.21
C ARG A 48 5.46 5.26 16.82
N ASP A 49 5.03 4.05 17.14
CA ASP A 49 5.85 2.85 16.89
C ASP A 49 5.97 2.58 15.37
N VAL A 50 4.94 2.94 14.59
CA VAL A 50 5.00 2.92 13.11
C VAL A 50 6.03 3.90 12.56
N ARG A 51 6.12 5.10 13.14
CA ARG A 51 7.14 6.09 12.79
C ARG A 51 8.54 5.64 13.21
N ASP A 52 8.68 5.13 14.44
CA ASP A 52 9.95 4.65 14.98
C ASP A 52 10.49 3.45 14.17
N ALA A 53 9.59 2.62 13.64
CA ALA A 53 9.94 1.55 12.70
C ALA A 53 10.49 2.07 11.36
N GLY A 54 10.32 3.35 11.04
CA GLY A 54 10.90 4.01 9.87
C GLY A 54 9.92 4.30 8.73
N ALA A 55 8.61 4.20 8.97
CA ALA A 55 7.60 4.58 7.98
C ALA A 55 7.58 6.11 7.78
N ASP A 56 7.72 6.56 6.53
CA ASP A 56 7.62 7.98 6.18
C ASP A 56 6.18 8.38 5.82
N ILE A 57 5.35 7.43 5.40
CA ILE A 57 4.00 7.64 4.90
C ILE A 57 3.09 6.47 5.27
N VAL A 58 1.80 6.74 5.46
CA VAL A 58 0.78 5.75 5.78
C VAL A 58 -0.42 5.88 4.84
N LEU A 59 -1.19 4.80 4.69
CA LEU A 59 -2.41 4.79 3.89
C LEU A 59 -3.65 4.86 4.79
N GLY A 60 -4.51 5.84 4.55
CA GLY A 60 -5.86 5.94 5.11
C GLY A 60 -6.91 5.38 4.15
N ASN A 61 -7.87 4.61 4.66
CA ASN A 61 -8.92 4.05 3.82
C ASN A 61 -10.15 4.96 3.77
N THR A 62 -10.40 5.56 2.60
CA THR A 62 -11.48 6.52 2.40
C THR A 62 -12.85 5.90 2.62
N TYR A 63 -13.06 4.66 2.13
CA TYR A 63 -14.35 3.99 2.25
C TYR A 63 -14.80 3.85 3.70
N HIS A 64 -13.92 3.39 4.57
CA HIS A 64 -14.26 3.22 5.97
C HIS A 64 -14.45 4.55 6.70
N LEU A 65 -13.56 5.52 6.45
CA LEU A 65 -13.58 6.82 7.10
C LEU A 65 -14.77 7.69 6.70
N MET A 66 -15.23 7.61 5.45
CA MET A 66 -16.42 8.33 5.00
C MET A 66 -17.71 7.79 5.63
N LEU A 67 -17.75 6.49 5.96
CA LEU A 67 -18.90 5.87 6.62
C LEU A 67 -18.89 6.15 8.12
N ARG A 68 -17.71 6.01 8.75
CA ARG A 68 -17.52 6.29 10.18
C ARG A 68 -16.05 6.64 10.45
N PRO A 69 -15.76 7.83 10.99
CA PRO A 69 -16.68 8.76 11.65
C PRO A 69 -17.37 9.78 10.73
N GLY A 70 -17.11 9.73 9.42
CA GLY A 70 -17.54 10.73 8.43
C GLY A 70 -16.44 11.73 8.12
N ALA A 71 -16.24 12.05 6.84
CA ALA A 71 -15.14 12.89 6.37
C ALA A 71 -15.23 14.33 6.89
N GLU A 72 -16.43 14.91 6.91
CA GLU A 72 -16.71 16.26 7.42
C GLU A 72 -16.36 16.37 8.91
N ARG A 73 -16.61 15.30 9.68
CA ARG A 73 -16.26 15.26 11.09
C ARG A 73 -14.74 15.21 11.27
N VAL A 74 -14.03 14.42 10.48
CA VAL A 74 -12.55 14.41 10.53
C VAL A 74 -11.99 15.78 10.16
N ALA A 75 -12.55 16.43 9.13
CA ALA A 75 -12.16 17.77 8.72
C ALA A 75 -12.36 18.80 9.85
N SER A 76 -13.47 18.73 10.60
CA SER A 76 -13.71 19.66 11.71
C SER A 76 -12.74 19.51 12.89
N PHE A 77 -12.02 18.37 12.98
CA PHE A 77 -10.92 18.16 13.93
C PHE A 77 -9.53 18.49 13.35
N GLY A 78 -9.47 19.05 12.14
CA GLY A 78 -8.24 19.49 11.49
C GLY A 78 -7.58 18.45 10.58
N GLY A 79 -8.37 17.54 10.01
CA GLY A 79 -7.89 16.54 9.05
C GLY A 79 -7.37 15.25 9.70
N LEU A 80 -7.14 14.22 8.88
CA LEU A 80 -6.90 12.86 9.34
C LEU A 80 -5.54 12.71 10.03
N GLN A 81 -4.50 13.41 9.58
CA GLN A 81 -3.18 13.37 10.22
C GLN A 81 -3.24 13.85 11.67
N LYS A 82 -3.95 14.96 11.93
CA LYS A 82 -4.13 15.52 13.27
C LYS A 82 -5.08 14.66 14.10
N PHE A 83 -6.20 14.24 13.52
CA PHE A 83 -7.21 13.41 14.18
C PHE A 83 -6.63 12.09 14.67
N THR A 84 -5.70 11.49 13.91
CA THR A 84 -5.08 10.20 14.24
C THR A 84 -3.78 10.33 15.02
N THR A 85 -3.26 11.54 15.21
CA THR A 85 -1.91 11.84 15.74
C THR A 85 -0.74 11.35 14.89
N TRP A 86 -1.00 10.84 13.68
CA TRP A 86 0.05 10.45 12.73
C TRP A 86 0.95 11.64 12.36
N ASN A 87 0.39 12.84 12.16
CA ASN A 87 1.14 14.09 11.91
C ASN A 87 2.34 13.94 10.93
N GLY A 88 2.11 13.28 9.80
CA GLY A 88 3.12 13.06 8.75
C GLY A 88 2.44 12.78 7.40
N PRO A 89 3.21 12.51 6.34
CA PRO A 89 2.69 12.24 5.01
C PRO A 89 1.64 11.13 5.00
N MET A 90 0.57 11.33 4.23
CA MET A 90 -0.53 10.38 4.16
C MET A 90 -1.08 10.25 2.73
N LEU A 91 -1.27 9.01 2.29
CA LEU A 91 -2.02 8.69 1.10
C LEU A 91 -3.42 8.22 1.50
N THR A 92 -4.45 8.60 0.75
CA THR A 92 -5.77 7.97 0.86
C THR A 92 -6.13 7.23 -0.40
N ASP A 93 -6.66 6.02 -0.28
CA ASP A 93 -7.31 5.37 -1.43
C ASP A 93 -8.59 6.11 -1.83
N SER A 94 -9.15 5.80 -2.99
CA SER A 94 -10.39 6.42 -3.47
C SER A 94 -11.65 5.81 -2.85
N GLY A 95 -11.52 4.65 -2.19
CA GLY A 95 -12.63 3.80 -1.73
C GLY A 95 -13.25 2.92 -2.81
N GLY A 96 -12.84 3.02 -4.07
CA GLY A 96 -13.41 2.26 -5.19
C GLY A 96 -13.33 0.75 -4.98
N PHE A 97 -12.14 0.22 -4.68
CA PHE A 97 -11.93 -1.21 -4.43
C PHE A 97 -12.82 -1.77 -3.31
N GLN A 98 -13.01 -1.03 -2.22
CA GLN A 98 -13.81 -1.45 -1.07
C GLN A 98 -15.31 -1.42 -1.40
N VAL A 99 -15.77 -0.45 -2.17
CA VAL A 99 -17.15 -0.47 -2.69
C VAL A 99 -17.37 -1.72 -3.55
N MET A 100 -16.40 -2.09 -4.41
CA MET A 100 -16.51 -3.27 -5.28
C MET A 100 -16.34 -4.62 -4.53
N SER A 101 -15.65 -4.64 -3.39
CA SER A 101 -15.37 -5.89 -2.67
C SER A 101 -16.27 -6.12 -1.45
N LEU A 102 -16.76 -5.07 -0.79
CA LEU A 102 -17.51 -5.16 0.47
C LEU A 102 -19.00 -4.86 0.31
N ALA A 103 -19.41 -4.04 -0.67
CA ALA A 103 -20.81 -3.73 -0.86
C ALA A 103 -21.50 -4.79 -1.74
N GLN A 104 -22.29 -5.66 -1.09
CA GLN A 104 -23.11 -6.68 -1.76
C GLN A 104 -24.14 -6.06 -2.72
N LEU A 105 -24.74 -4.93 -2.33
CA LEU A 105 -25.68 -4.16 -3.14
C LEU A 105 -24.99 -2.89 -3.63
N ARG A 106 -24.50 -2.93 -4.87
CA ARG A 106 -23.91 -1.78 -5.56
C ARG A 106 -24.44 -1.65 -6.98
N LYS A 107 -24.45 -0.44 -7.51
CA LYS A 107 -24.73 -0.14 -8.91
C LYS A 107 -23.71 0.87 -9.42
N VAL A 108 -22.90 0.42 -10.38
CA VAL A 108 -21.92 1.24 -11.09
C VAL A 108 -22.59 1.87 -12.32
N THR A 109 -22.32 3.14 -12.55
CA THR A 109 -22.84 3.92 -13.69
C THR A 109 -21.77 4.87 -14.17
N GLU A 110 -21.99 5.55 -15.29
CA GLU A 110 -21.07 6.62 -15.74
C GLU A 110 -20.87 7.71 -14.68
N GLN A 111 -21.88 8.02 -13.87
CA GLN A 111 -21.82 9.09 -12.88
C GLN A 111 -20.99 8.74 -11.64
N GLY A 112 -20.95 7.48 -11.26
CA GLY A 112 -20.33 7.00 -10.03
C GLY A 112 -20.90 5.66 -9.61
N VAL A 113 -20.68 5.31 -8.34
CA VAL A 113 -21.18 4.08 -7.73
C VAL A 113 -22.13 4.40 -6.58
N THR A 114 -23.32 3.79 -6.62
CA THR A 114 -24.25 3.80 -5.48
C THR A 114 -24.18 2.47 -4.75
N PHE A 115 -24.17 2.51 -3.42
CA PHE A 115 -24.05 1.30 -2.60
C PHE A 115 -24.72 1.48 -1.23
N ARG A 116 -24.89 0.37 -0.50
CA ARG A 116 -25.33 0.40 0.90
C ARG A 116 -24.16 0.18 1.84
N SER A 117 -24.10 0.98 2.90
CA SER A 117 -23.16 0.84 4.00
C SER A 117 -23.29 -0.55 4.65
N HIS A 118 -22.15 -1.19 4.91
CA HIS A 118 -22.10 -2.45 5.65
C HIS A 118 -22.28 -2.26 7.16
N ILE A 119 -22.31 -1.01 7.65
CA ILE A 119 -22.43 -0.69 9.07
C ILE A 119 -23.90 -0.61 9.48
N ASP A 120 -24.72 0.08 8.69
CA ASP A 120 -26.09 0.49 9.03
C ASP A 120 -27.08 0.39 7.85
N GLY A 121 -26.64 -0.04 6.67
CA GLY A 121 -27.49 -0.18 5.49
C GLY A 121 -27.87 1.14 4.80
N ALA A 122 -27.39 2.29 5.29
CA ALA A 122 -27.63 3.59 4.67
C ALA A 122 -27.11 3.62 3.22
N LYS A 123 -27.83 4.33 2.34
CA LYS A 123 -27.47 4.43 0.93
C LYS A 123 -26.50 5.58 0.72
N PHE A 124 -25.40 5.29 0.03
CA PHE A 124 -24.38 6.25 -0.34
C PHE A 124 -24.20 6.30 -1.86
N GLU A 125 -23.71 7.43 -2.33
CA GLU A 125 -23.26 7.64 -3.70
C GLU A 125 -21.84 8.19 -3.66
N LEU A 126 -20.95 7.55 -4.40
CA LEU A 126 -19.56 7.95 -4.54
C LEU A 126 -19.27 8.22 -6.02
N THR A 127 -19.17 9.50 -6.35
CA THR A 127 -18.74 9.99 -7.67
C THR A 127 -17.25 10.34 -7.63
N PRO A 128 -16.57 10.47 -8.80
CA PRO A 128 -15.23 11.03 -8.89
C PRO A 128 -15.03 12.33 -8.09
N GLU A 129 -15.96 13.28 -8.21
CA GLU A 129 -15.88 14.58 -7.52
C GLU A 129 -16.00 14.41 -6.01
N ARG A 130 -16.96 13.60 -5.56
CA ARG A 130 -17.16 13.34 -4.13
C ARG A 130 -16.00 12.56 -3.52
N ALA A 131 -15.39 11.64 -4.27
CA ALA A 131 -14.18 10.94 -3.81
C ALA A 131 -13.02 11.91 -3.60
N ILE A 132 -12.82 12.87 -4.50
CA ILE A 132 -11.80 13.92 -4.33
C ILE A 132 -12.14 14.85 -3.16
N GLU A 133 -13.40 15.28 -3.04
CA GLU A 133 -13.86 16.10 -1.92
C GLU A 133 -13.61 15.42 -0.57
N ILE A 134 -13.96 14.14 -0.43
CA ILE A 134 -13.73 13.37 0.80
C ILE A 134 -12.24 13.32 1.13
N GLN A 135 -11.38 13.01 0.16
CA GLN A 135 -9.93 12.94 0.39
C GLN A 135 -9.35 14.30 0.82
N ARG A 136 -9.88 15.41 0.29
CA ARG A 136 -9.54 16.77 0.75
C ARG A 136 -10.02 17.04 2.18
N LEU A 137 -11.24 16.62 2.54
CA LEU A 137 -11.74 16.72 3.91
C LEU A 137 -10.89 15.89 4.89
N LEU A 138 -10.38 14.74 4.44
CA LEU A 138 -9.42 13.92 5.19
C LEU A 138 -8.01 14.54 5.20
N ASN A 139 -7.76 15.58 4.40
CA ASN A 139 -6.48 16.31 4.30
C ASN A 139 -5.32 15.44 3.81
N SER A 140 -5.55 14.42 2.97
CA SER A 140 -4.47 13.54 2.50
C SER A 140 -3.49 14.25 1.58
N ASP A 141 -2.19 14.03 1.78
CA ASP A 141 -1.12 14.58 0.94
C ASP A 141 -1.18 14.04 -0.50
N ILE A 142 -1.53 12.76 -0.63
CA ILE A 142 -1.69 12.08 -1.90
C ILE A 142 -3.11 11.50 -1.97
N ALA A 143 -3.91 12.05 -2.88
CA ALA A 143 -5.21 11.51 -3.24
C ALA A 143 -5.08 10.52 -4.40
N MET A 144 -5.96 9.53 -4.43
CA MET A 144 -6.10 8.58 -5.54
C MET A 144 -7.38 8.90 -6.33
N GLN A 145 -7.32 8.77 -7.66
CA GLN A 145 -8.54 8.84 -8.47
C GLN A 145 -9.53 7.73 -8.10
N LEU A 146 -10.83 7.98 -8.26
CA LEU A 146 -11.83 6.93 -8.24
C LEU A 146 -11.74 6.10 -9.53
N ASP A 147 -11.74 4.78 -9.38
CA ASP A 147 -11.61 3.81 -10.46
C ASP A 147 -12.56 2.61 -10.25
N GLU A 148 -12.72 1.80 -11.31
CA GLU A 148 -13.46 0.54 -11.25
C GLU A 148 -12.47 -0.64 -11.32
N CYS A 149 -12.22 -1.25 -10.17
CA CYS A 149 -11.40 -2.46 -10.09
C CYS A 149 -12.24 -3.71 -10.42
N VAL A 150 -11.81 -4.46 -11.42
CA VAL A 150 -12.38 -5.77 -11.80
C VAL A 150 -11.64 -6.88 -11.05
N ARG A 151 -12.37 -7.89 -10.56
CA ARG A 151 -11.76 -9.09 -9.96
C ARG A 151 -11.32 -10.04 -11.09
N LEU A 152 -10.14 -10.63 -10.96
CA LEU A 152 -9.62 -11.61 -11.91
C LEU A 152 -9.91 -13.06 -11.47
N PRO A 153 -10.08 -14.00 -12.43
CA PRO A 153 -10.20 -13.77 -13.88
C PRO A 153 -11.53 -13.10 -14.26
N ALA A 154 -11.54 -12.36 -15.38
CA ALA A 154 -12.74 -11.72 -15.93
C ALA A 154 -12.71 -11.74 -17.46
N GLU A 155 -13.88 -11.57 -18.09
CA GLU A 155 -13.99 -11.47 -19.55
C GLU A 155 -13.31 -10.19 -20.06
N HIS A 156 -12.66 -10.27 -21.23
CA HIS A 156 -11.95 -9.14 -21.84
C HIS A 156 -12.83 -7.89 -21.97
N ALA A 157 -14.09 -8.08 -22.40
CA ALA A 157 -15.05 -7.00 -22.54
C ALA A 157 -15.39 -6.28 -21.21
N ASP A 158 -15.40 -7.01 -20.09
CA ASP A 158 -15.63 -6.41 -18.77
C ASP A 158 -14.41 -5.62 -18.29
N ILE A 159 -13.20 -6.12 -18.58
CA ILE A 159 -11.93 -5.45 -18.26
C ILE A 159 -11.80 -4.16 -19.07
N ASP A 160 -12.05 -4.21 -20.39
CA ASP A 160 -12.01 -3.02 -21.25
C ASP A 160 -13.04 -1.98 -20.80
N ARG A 161 -14.31 -2.38 -20.61
CA ARG A 161 -15.37 -1.47 -20.14
C ARG A 161 -14.97 -0.75 -18.85
N ALA A 162 -14.47 -1.48 -17.85
CA ALA A 162 -14.07 -0.92 -16.56
C ALA A 162 -12.84 -0.02 -16.66
N MET A 163 -11.87 -0.38 -17.50
CA MET A 163 -10.68 0.44 -17.78
C MET A 163 -11.07 1.76 -18.46
N GLN A 164 -11.93 1.72 -19.47
CA GLN A 164 -12.43 2.91 -20.16
C GLN A 164 -13.24 3.81 -19.22
N LEU A 165 -14.09 3.23 -18.35
CA LEU A 165 -14.81 4.00 -17.33
C LEU A 165 -13.83 4.66 -16.36
N SER A 166 -12.80 3.94 -15.93
CA SER A 166 -11.76 4.46 -15.03
C SER A 166 -11.00 5.64 -15.64
N LEU A 167 -10.74 5.65 -16.96
CA LEU A 167 -10.14 6.82 -17.65
C LEU A 167 -11.07 8.03 -17.67
N ARG A 168 -12.38 7.83 -17.89
CA ARG A 168 -13.36 8.94 -17.85
C ARG A 168 -13.52 9.48 -16.43
N TRP A 169 -13.50 8.60 -15.43
CA TRP A 169 -13.48 9.01 -14.02
C TRP A 169 -12.17 9.68 -13.61
N ALA A 170 -11.03 9.28 -14.19
CA ALA A 170 -9.72 9.91 -14.00
C ALA A 170 -9.75 11.39 -14.38
N GLU A 171 -10.31 11.72 -15.55
CA GLU A 171 -10.44 13.10 -16.01
C GLU A 171 -11.33 13.93 -15.06
N ARG A 172 -12.44 13.36 -14.60
CA ARG A 172 -13.33 14.02 -13.63
C ARG A 172 -12.66 14.25 -12.27
N CYS A 173 -11.92 13.26 -11.78
CA CYS A 173 -11.10 13.40 -10.57
C CYS A 173 -10.06 14.52 -10.74
N LYS A 174 -9.37 14.55 -11.89
CA LYS A 174 -8.37 15.57 -12.20
C LYS A 174 -8.96 16.97 -12.14
N ARG A 175 -10.12 17.19 -12.79
CA ARG A 175 -10.84 18.48 -12.75
C ARG A 175 -11.26 18.88 -11.34
N ALA A 176 -11.84 17.95 -10.57
CA ALA A 176 -12.24 18.21 -9.18
C ALA A 176 -11.03 18.57 -8.28
N PHE A 177 -9.84 18.08 -8.61
CA PHE A 177 -8.61 18.31 -7.87
C PHE A 177 -7.90 19.62 -8.24
N GLU A 178 -8.25 20.31 -9.33
CA GLU A 178 -7.56 21.54 -9.77
C GLU A 178 -7.56 22.66 -8.71
N THR A 179 -8.51 22.62 -7.78
CA THR A 179 -8.63 23.58 -6.67
C THR A 179 -7.92 23.13 -5.38
N ALA A 180 -7.13 22.05 -5.43
CA ALA A 180 -6.32 21.59 -4.31
C ALA A 180 -5.18 22.60 -4.01
N PRO A 181 -4.78 22.76 -2.74
CA PRO A 181 -3.65 23.61 -2.38
C PRO A 181 -2.34 23.10 -3.00
N GLU A 182 -1.36 23.99 -3.13
CA GLU A 182 -0.03 23.63 -3.60
C GLU A 182 0.61 22.54 -2.70
N GLY A 183 1.39 21.65 -3.32
CA GLY A 183 2.05 20.53 -2.63
C GLY A 183 1.21 19.27 -2.54
N TYR A 184 -0.12 19.37 -2.61
CA TYR A 184 -1.00 18.19 -2.63
C TYR A 184 -0.95 17.50 -3.99
N MET A 185 -0.97 16.17 -3.97
CA MET A 185 -0.85 15.34 -5.16
C MET A 185 -2.11 14.54 -5.43
N LEU A 186 -2.31 14.24 -6.71
CA LEU A 186 -3.31 13.31 -7.22
C LEU A 186 -2.61 12.29 -8.12
N PHE A 187 -2.82 11.01 -7.84
CA PHE A 187 -2.29 9.91 -8.64
C PHE A 187 -3.40 9.28 -9.50
N GLY A 188 -3.05 8.98 -10.75
CA GLY A 188 -3.88 8.18 -11.65
C GLY A 188 -3.67 6.68 -11.40
N ILE A 189 -4.64 5.83 -11.73
CA ILE A 189 -4.57 4.38 -11.52
C ILE A 189 -4.72 3.67 -12.85
N ALA A 190 -3.64 3.07 -13.34
CA ALA A 190 -3.65 2.24 -14.54
C ALA A 190 -4.39 0.92 -14.25
N GLN A 191 -5.49 0.70 -14.97
CA GLN A 191 -6.29 -0.51 -14.96
C GLN A 191 -6.00 -1.35 -16.22
N GLY A 192 -6.76 -2.42 -16.45
CA GLY A 192 -6.60 -3.29 -17.63
C GLY A 192 -6.42 -4.77 -17.30
N GLY A 193 -6.62 -5.19 -16.04
CA GLY A 193 -6.62 -6.60 -15.65
C GLY A 193 -5.32 -7.32 -15.98
N ASP A 194 -5.43 -8.55 -16.48
CA ASP A 194 -4.35 -9.39 -17.00
C ASP A 194 -4.17 -9.26 -18.52
N VAL A 195 -4.61 -8.14 -19.10
CA VAL A 195 -4.62 -7.90 -20.55
C VAL A 195 -3.58 -6.83 -20.94
N PRO A 196 -2.44 -7.23 -21.57
CA PRO A 196 -1.32 -6.32 -21.87
C PRO A 196 -1.70 -5.06 -22.66
N GLU A 197 -2.52 -5.19 -23.71
CA GLU A 197 -2.89 -4.05 -24.55
C GLU A 197 -3.77 -3.03 -23.81
N LEU A 198 -4.65 -3.49 -22.92
CA LEU A 198 -5.48 -2.60 -22.11
C LEU A 198 -4.65 -1.89 -21.04
N ARG A 199 -3.64 -2.57 -20.47
CA ARG A 199 -2.67 -1.98 -19.55
C ARG A 199 -1.91 -0.82 -20.19
N ARG A 200 -1.37 -1.04 -21.40
CA ARG A 200 -0.65 0.01 -22.14
C ARG A 200 -1.56 1.18 -22.51
N ALA A 201 -2.77 0.90 -22.98
CA ALA A 201 -3.76 1.92 -23.32
C ALA A 201 -4.17 2.75 -22.09
N SER A 202 -4.41 2.11 -20.94
CA SER A 202 -4.74 2.78 -19.69
C SER A 202 -3.59 3.69 -19.21
N ALA A 203 -2.36 3.19 -19.23
CA ALA A 203 -1.18 3.97 -18.85
C ALA A 203 -1.03 5.22 -19.73
N GLN A 204 -1.16 5.08 -21.06
CA GLN A 204 -1.07 6.21 -21.99
C GLN A 204 -2.19 7.23 -21.75
N GLY A 205 -3.44 6.79 -21.58
CA GLY A 205 -4.55 7.69 -21.32
C GLY A 205 -4.38 8.51 -20.04
N LEU A 206 -3.80 7.93 -18.99
CA LEU A 206 -3.48 8.66 -17.76
C LEU A 206 -2.33 9.66 -17.96
N ILE A 207 -1.33 9.32 -18.78
CA ILE A 207 -0.24 10.23 -19.13
C ILE A 207 -0.79 11.45 -19.86
N ASP A 208 -1.68 11.24 -20.82
CA ASP A 208 -2.31 12.32 -21.59
C ASP A 208 -3.15 13.26 -20.71
N ILE A 209 -3.82 12.73 -19.68
CA ILE A 209 -4.55 13.52 -18.67
C ILE A 209 -3.58 14.31 -17.76
N GLY A 210 -2.46 13.69 -17.37
CA GLY A 210 -1.42 14.29 -16.53
C GLY A 210 -1.71 14.22 -15.02
N PHE A 211 -0.90 13.42 -14.31
CA PHE A 211 -0.98 13.21 -12.86
C PHE A 211 0.35 13.47 -12.16
N HIS A 212 0.32 13.63 -10.84
CA HIS A 212 1.52 13.83 -10.04
C HIS A 212 2.32 12.54 -9.85
N GLY A 213 1.64 11.39 -9.99
CA GLY A 213 2.17 10.03 -9.92
C GLY A 213 1.21 9.03 -10.52
N TYR A 214 1.69 7.80 -10.75
CA TYR A 214 0.95 6.77 -11.47
C TYR A 214 0.94 5.47 -10.68
N ALA A 215 -0.24 5.01 -10.36
CA ALA A 215 -0.45 3.73 -9.70
C ALA A 215 -0.77 2.63 -10.70
N ILE A 216 -0.45 1.40 -10.33
CA ILE A 216 -0.79 0.16 -11.02
C ILE A 216 -1.83 -0.54 -10.15
N GLY A 217 -3.09 -0.47 -10.58
CA GLY A 217 -4.24 -1.02 -9.85
C GLY A 217 -4.74 -2.34 -10.42
N GLY A 218 -5.66 -3.00 -9.73
CA GLY A 218 -6.30 -4.23 -10.22
C GLY A 218 -5.35 -5.42 -10.40
N LEU A 219 -4.27 -5.45 -9.59
CA LEU A 219 -3.35 -6.58 -9.43
C LEU A 219 -3.37 -7.00 -7.94
N ALA A 220 -2.83 -8.19 -7.65
CA ALA A 220 -2.98 -8.94 -6.40
C ALA A 220 -4.45 -9.14 -5.98
N VAL A 221 -5.34 -9.37 -6.96
CA VAL A 221 -6.78 -9.57 -6.76
C VAL A 221 -7.23 -11.00 -7.03
N GLY A 222 -6.29 -11.90 -7.33
CA GLY A 222 -6.54 -13.34 -7.49
C GLY A 222 -5.62 -14.03 -8.49
N GLU A 223 -4.84 -13.26 -9.24
CA GLU A 223 -3.93 -13.77 -10.26
C GLU A 223 -2.61 -14.31 -9.67
N PRO A 224 -1.91 -15.22 -10.40
CA PRO A 224 -0.58 -15.66 -10.01
C PRO A 224 0.45 -14.52 -10.03
N GLN A 225 1.49 -14.61 -9.17
CA GLN A 225 2.59 -13.64 -9.12
C GLN A 225 3.21 -13.37 -10.50
N ALA A 226 3.42 -14.40 -11.33
CA ALA A 226 3.98 -14.25 -12.66
C ALA A 226 3.12 -13.34 -13.57
N VAL A 227 1.80 -13.39 -13.46
CA VAL A 227 0.88 -12.52 -14.21
C VAL A 227 0.98 -11.08 -13.71
N MET A 228 0.99 -10.88 -12.39
CA MET A 228 1.22 -9.57 -11.79
C MET A 228 2.53 -8.94 -12.29
N LEU A 229 3.64 -9.69 -12.25
CA LEU A 229 4.94 -9.21 -12.70
C LEU A 229 4.97 -8.88 -14.20
N ALA A 230 4.33 -9.71 -15.03
CA ALA A 230 4.20 -9.44 -16.47
C ALA A 230 3.42 -8.15 -16.73
N MET A 231 2.33 -7.88 -16.01
CA MET A 231 1.57 -6.63 -16.18
C MET A 231 2.34 -5.39 -15.70
N ILE A 232 3.22 -5.52 -14.70
CA ILE A 232 4.14 -4.44 -14.30
C ILE A 232 5.13 -4.14 -15.43
N GLU A 233 5.68 -5.18 -16.06
CA GLU A 233 6.62 -5.05 -17.20
C GLU A 233 5.98 -4.38 -18.42
N GLU A 234 4.67 -4.49 -18.59
CA GLU A 234 3.92 -3.80 -19.65
C GLU A 234 3.67 -2.31 -19.36
N VAL A 235 3.44 -1.96 -18.10
CA VAL A 235 3.06 -0.59 -17.71
C VAL A 235 4.28 0.28 -17.43
N VAL A 236 5.23 -0.20 -16.63
CA VAL A 236 6.29 0.63 -16.08
C VAL A 236 7.19 1.30 -17.13
N PRO A 237 7.57 0.66 -18.26
CA PRO A 237 8.37 1.30 -19.29
C PRO A 237 7.70 2.52 -19.95
N ILE A 238 6.37 2.60 -19.91
CA ILE A 238 5.58 3.68 -20.51
C ILE A 238 5.45 4.87 -19.53
N LEU A 239 5.46 4.59 -18.22
CA LEU A 239 5.25 5.62 -17.20
C LEU A 239 6.43 6.62 -17.12
N PRO A 240 6.15 7.93 -16.96
CA PRO A 240 7.17 8.96 -16.89
C PRO A 240 8.24 8.67 -15.82
N LEU A 241 9.51 8.85 -16.20
CA LEU A 241 10.65 8.57 -15.31
C LEU A 241 10.69 9.53 -14.12
N ASP A 242 10.29 10.78 -14.33
CA ASP A 242 10.28 11.85 -13.34
C ASP A 242 9.07 11.79 -12.39
N ARG A 243 8.30 10.69 -12.40
CA ARG A 243 7.10 10.51 -11.57
C ARG A 243 7.16 9.22 -10.77
N PRO A 244 6.55 9.18 -9.57
CA PRO A 244 6.52 7.98 -8.73
C PRO A 244 5.55 6.95 -9.30
N ARG A 245 5.89 5.68 -9.07
CA ARG A 245 5.14 4.49 -9.52
C ARG A 245 4.66 3.71 -8.31
N TYR A 246 3.34 3.55 -8.15
CA TYR A 246 2.73 2.95 -6.97
C TYR A 246 2.01 1.64 -7.30
N LEU A 247 2.49 0.51 -6.78
CA LEU A 247 1.79 -0.76 -6.92
C LEU A 247 0.82 -0.97 -5.75
N MET A 248 -0.48 -0.97 -6.05
CA MET A 248 -1.54 -0.95 -5.04
C MET A 248 -1.85 -2.36 -4.51
N GLY A 249 -1.98 -2.49 -3.19
CA GLY A 249 -2.45 -3.70 -2.51
C GLY A 249 -1.47 -4.86 -2.45
N VAL A 250 -0.28 -4.71 -3.03
CA VAL A 250 0.78 -5.73 -3.06
C VAL A 250 1.68 -5.59 -1.86
N GLY A 251 2.04 -6.71 -1.25
CA GLY A 251 3.10 -6.63 -0.25
C GLY A 251 3.48 -7.92 0.45
N THR A 252 3.68 -9.05 -0.23
CA THR A 252 4.66 -10.00 0.35
C THR A 252 6.07 -9.39 0.21
N PRO A 253 7.03 -9.74 1.08
CA PRO A 253 8.41 -9.25 0.93
C PRO A 253 9.02 -9.54 -0.45
N ASP A 254 8.74 -10.71 -1.03
CA ASP A 254 9.23 -11.12 -2.35
C ASP A 254 8.57 -10.31 -3.47
N ASP A 255 7.24 -10.12 -3.43
CA ASP A 255 6.54 -9.29 -4.43
C ASP A 255 7.09 -7.86 -4.49
N MET A 256 7.33 -7.24 -3.33
CA MET A 256 7.88 -5.88 -3.29
C MET A 256 9.29 -5.85 -3.88
N LEU A 257 10.13 -6.82 -3.53
CA LEU A 257 11.50 -6.90 -4.02
C LEU A 257 11.54 -7.11 -5.55
N GLU A 258 10.66 -7.97 -6.09
CA GLU A 258 10.49 -8.20 -7.53
C GLU A 258 9.91 -7.00 -8.28
N ALA A 259 9.00 -6.26 -7.66
CA ALA A 259 8.42 -5.06 -8.24
C ALA A 259 9.38 -3.87 -8.23
N VAL A 260 10.22 -3.72 -7.19
CA VAL A 260 11.31 -2.74 -7.19
C VAL A 260 12.31 -3.04 -8.30
N ALA A 261 12.64 -4.31 -8.53
CA ALA A 261 13.46 -4.76 -9.66
C ALA A 261 12.83 -4.43 -11.03
N ARG A 262 11.55 -4.04 -11.06
CA ARG A 262 10.82 -3.59 -12.26
C ARG A 262 10.53 -2.09 -12.25
N GLY A 263 11.09 -1.35 -11.29
CA GLY A 263 11.03 0.11 -11.24
C GLY A 263 9.79 0.69 -10.54
N VAL A 264 9.13 -0.07 -9.66
CA VAL A 264 8.07 0.42 -8.76
C VAL A 264 8.68 1.12 -7.53
N ASP A 265 8.08 2.24 -7.11
CA ASP A 265 8.59 3.10 -6.04
C ASP A 265 7.77 3.05 -4.73
N MET A 266 6.51 2.62 -4.77
CA MET A 266 5.61 2.66 -3.60
C MET A 266 4.74 1.41 -3.52
N PHE A 267 4.44 1.00 -2.29
CA PHE A 267 3.65 -0.19 -1.96
C PHE A 267 2.79 0.05 -0.74
N ASP A 268 1.64 -0.62 -0.66
CA ASP A 268 0.82 -0.68 0.54
C ASP A 268 0.29 -2.11 0.73
N CYS A 269 0.19 -2.56 1.97
CA CYS A 269 -0.48 -3.82 2.24
C CYS A 269 -0.93 -3.94 3.69
N VAL A 270 -2.09 -4.55 3.91
CA VAL A 270 -2.57 -4.93 5.25
C VAL A 270 -1.86 -6.16 5.81
N MET A 271 -1.09 -6.88 4.97
CA MET A 271 -0.50 -8.18 5.29
C MET A 271 0.35 -8.19 6.57
N PRO A 272 1.26 -7.22 6.82
CA PRO A 272 2.11 -7.25 8.02
C PRO A 272 1.29 -7.31 9.31
N THR A 273 0.33 -6.41 9.46
CA THR A 273 -0.48 -6.36 10.69
C THR A 273 -1.53 -7.48 10.71
N ARG A 274 -2.15 -7.82 9.58
CA ARG A 274 -3.13 -8.92 9.52
C ARG A 274 -2.50 -10.24 9.93
N ASN A 275 -1.33 -10.54 9.38
CA ASN A 275 -0.63 -11.79 9.66
C ASN A 275 -0.05 -11.81 11.08
N GLY A 276 0.44 -10.68 11.59
CA GLY A 276 0.87 -10.53 12.97
C GLY A 276 -0.24 -10.90 13.96
N ARG A 277 -1.45 -10.34 13.77
CA ARG A 277 -2.64 -10.70 14.58
C ARG A 277 -3.06 -12.17 14.46
N HIS A 278 -2.65 -12.86 13.39
CA HIS A 278 -2.94 -14.29 13.19
C HIS A 278 -1.77 -15.20 13.59
N GLY A 279 -0.75 -14.67 14.26
CA GLY A 279 0.35 -15.46 14.82
C GLY A 279 1.51 -15.67 13.87
N MET A 280 1.61 -14.91 12.77
CA MET A 280 2.69 -15.05 11.80
C MET A 280 3.61 -13.83 11.79
N ALA A 281 4.91 -14.09 11.86
CA ALA A 281 5.98 -13.10 11.80
C ALA A 281 6.73 -13.17 10.46
N PHE A 282 7.19 -12.03 9.96
CA PHE A 282 8.14 -11.92 8.86
C PHE A 282 9.52 -11.57 9.42
N THR A 283 10.55 -12.28 8.96
CA THR A 283 11.94 -12.10 9.40
C THR A 283 12.87 -12.18 8.19
N ARG A 284 14.17 -11.93 8.39
CA ARG A 284 15.19 -12.20 7.34
C ARG A 284 15.27 -13.68 6.93
N HIS A 285 14.67 -14.57 7.71
CA HIS A 285 14.60 -16.01 7.48
C HIS A 285 13.26 -16.46 6.90
N GLY A 286 12.43 -15.51 6.45
CA GLY A 286 11.12 -15.78 5.88
C GLY A 286 10.01 -15.76 6.91
N GLN A 287 8.91 -16.46 6.61
CA GLN A 287 7.70 -16.47 7.41
C GLN A 287 7.78 -17.50 8.54
N ILE A 288 7.44 -17.08 9.76
CA ILE A 288 7.44 -17.92 10.95
C ILE A 288 6.03 -17.93 11.54
N ASN A 289 5.48 -19.11 11.79
CA ASN A 289 4.18 -19.28 12.42
C ASN A 289 4.34 -19.61 13.91
N MET A 290 4.08 -18.62 14.76
CA MET A 290 4.19 -18.73 16.21
C MET A 290 3.17 -19.67 16.84
N ARG A 291 2.22 -20.23 16.09
CA ARG A 291 1.34 -21.29 16.59
C ARG A 291 1.99 -22.68 16.59
N ASN A 292 3.10 -22.85 15.89
CA ASN A 292 3.80 -24.13 15.79
C ASN A 292 4.37 -24.55 17.16
N ALA A 293 4.14 -25.81 17.55
CA ALA A 293 4.57 -26.36 18.84
C ALA A 293 6.10 -26.32 19.06
N ARG A 294 6.88 -26.26 17.97
CA ARG A 294 8.34 -26.14 18.01
C ARG A 294 8.86 -24.93 18.78
N HIS A 295 8.01 -23.92 18.99
CA HIS A 295 8.38 -22.68 19.67
C HIS A 295 8.14 -22.73 21.18
N GLN A 296 7.44 -23.75 21.69
CA GLN A 296 6.93 -23.79 23.06
C GLN A 296 8.04 -23.61 24.13
N ASP A 297 9.19 -24.26 23.92
CA ASP A 297 10.32 -24.26 24.87
C ASP A 297 11.56 -23.57 24.31
N ASP A 298 11.41 -22.77 23.23
CA ASP A 298 12.52 -22.10 22.55
C ASP A 298 12.80 -20.73 23.19
N PRO A 299 13.93 -20.56 23.95
CA PRO A 299 14.24 -19.29 24.59
C PRO A 299 14.82 -18.26 23.62
N ARG A 300 15.21 -18.67 22.41
CA ARG A 300 15.81 -17.78 21.42
C ARG A 300 14.77 -16.77 20.92
N PRO A 301 15.18 -15.57 20.49
CA PRO A 301 14.26 -14.62 19.92
C PRO A 301 13.87 -14.97 18.49
N LEU A 302 12.96 -14.20 17.90
CA LEU A 302 12.61 -14.37 16.49
C LEU A 302 13.81 -14.08 15.59
N ASP A 303 14.53 -13.00 15.88
CA ASP A 303 15.64 -12.49 15.11
C ASP A 303 16.62 -11.68 16.00
N GLU A 304 17.81 -12.25 16.26
CA GLU A 304 18.87 -11.65 17.09
C GLU A 304 19.55 -10.42 16.47
N GLU A 305 19.50 -10.25 15.14
CA GLU A 305 20.11 -9.07 14.48
C GLU A 305 19.06 -8.01 14.13
N SER A 306 17.80 -8.23 14.50
CA SER A 306 16.76 -7.22 14.30
C SER A 306 17.06 -5.97 15.12
N THR A 307 16.93 -4.83 14.47
CA THR A 307 16.99 -3.52 15.14
C THR A 307 15.77 -3.29 16.02
N TRP A 308 14.68 -4.03 15.82
CA TRP A 308 13.45 -3.89 16.59
C TRP A 308 13.46 -4.72 17.88
N PRO A 309 13.31 -4.10 19.07
CA PRO A 309 13.40 -4.80 20.35
C PRO A 309 12.51 -6.03 20.46
N ALA A 310 11.25 -5.97 19.99
CA ALA A 310 10.36 -7.11 20.17
C ALA A 310 10.76 -8.36 19.37
N ALA A 311 11.46 -8.18 18.24
CA ALA A 311 11.97 -9.29 17.45
C ALA A 311 13.24 -9.91 18.07
N ARG A 312 14.03 -9.10 18.78
CA ARG A 312 15.35 -9.44 19.34
C ARG A 312 15.31 -9.90 20.79
N ASP A 313 14.41 -9.36 21.60
CA ASP A 313 14.49 -9.47 23.07
C ASP A 313 13.45 -10.45 23.65
N TYR A 314 12.29 -10.63 23.00
CA TYR A 314 11.31 -11.63 23.44
C TYR A 314 11.67 -13.02 22.94
N SER A 315 11.56 -14.01 23.82
CA SER A 315 11.70 -15.42 23.43
C SER A 315 10.54 -15.88 22.53
N ARG A 316 10.86 -16.82 21.64
CA ARG A 316 9.88 -17.56 20.85
C ARG A 316 8.85 -18.27 21.75
N ALA A 317 9.29 -18.82 22.89
CA ALA A 317 8.41 -19.43 23.89
C ALA A 317 7.33 -18.46 24.41
N TYR A 318 7.72 -17.23 24.75
CA TYR A 318 6.77 -16.23 25.23
C TYR A 318 5.81 -15.78 24.12
N LEU A 319 6.33 -15.48 22.93
CA LEU A 319 5.50 -15.10 21.78
C LEU A 319 4.53 -16.23 21.38
N HIS A 320 4.99 -17.48 21.39
CA HIS A 320 4.15 -18.67 21.19
C HIS A 320 3.03 -18.74 22.22
N HIS A 321 3.37 -18.62 23.51
CA HIS A 321 2.39 -18.62 24.59
C HIS A 321 1.31 -17.55 24.41
N LEU A 322 1.70 -16.30 24.14
CA LEU A 322 0.74 -15.21 23.92
C LEU A 322 -0.21 -15.50 22.73
N VAL A 323 0.34 -15.98 21.62
CA VAL A 323 -0.45 -16.32 20.42
C VAL A 323 -1.39 -17.50 20.68
N ARG A 324 -0.95 -18.53 21.41
CA ARG A 324 -1.77 -19.70 21.75
C ARG A 324 -2.86 -19.39 22.76
N SER A 325 -2.59 -18.49 23.70
CA SER A 325 -3.55 -18.03 24.71
C SER A 325 -4.56 -17.01 24.17
N GLY A 326 -4.34 -16.48 22.96
CA GLY A 326 -5.20 -15.44 22.38
C GLY A 326 -5.00 -14.07 23.02
N GLU A 327 -3.85 -13.85 23.67
CA GLU A 327 -3.54 -12.59 24.32
C GLU A 327 -3.31 -11.47 23.30
N THR A 328 -3.94 -10.30 23.54
CA THR A 328 -3.86 -9.15 22.62
C THR A 328 -2.42 -8.67 22.45
N LEU A 329 -1.60 -8.80 23.50
CA LEU A 329 -0.18 -8.46 23.45
C LEU A 329 0.57 -9.27 22.38
N GLY A 330 0.25 -10.56 22.19
CA GLY A 330 0.89 -11.36 21.13
C GLY A 330 0.57 -10.82 19.74
N ALA A 331 -0.67 -10.41 19.52
CA ALA A 331 -1.10 -9.78 18.28
C ALA A 331 -0.43 -8.40 18.05
N MET A 332 -0.21 -7.62 19.12
CA MET A 332 0.52 -6.35 19.07
C MET A 332 1.99 -6.56 18.71
N LEU A 333 2.72 -7.37 19.49
CA LEU A 333 4.14 -7.65 19.30
C LEU A 333 4.44 -8.20 17.90
N LEU A 334 3.67 -9.16 17.40
CA LEU A 334 3.92 -9.69 16.05
C LEU A 334 3.59 -8.69 14.96
N SER A 335 2.64 -7.78 15.19
CA SER A 335 2.31 -6.75 14.19
C SER A 335 3.39 -5.66 14.12
N GLU A 336 3.98 -5.24 15.24
CA GLU A 336 5.14 -4.33 15.25
C GLU A 336 6.40 -4.96 14.66
N ILE A 337 6.67 -6.23 14.96
CA ILE A 337 7.78 -6.98 14.36
C ILE A 337 7.66 -6.97 12.83
N ASN A 338 6.46 -7.23 12.32
CA ASN A 338 6.22 -7.27 10.87
C ASN A 338 6.35 -5.89 10.22
N ILE A 339 5.85 -4.83 10.85
CA ILE A 339 6.02 -3.47 10.32
C ILE A 339 7.49 -3.07 10.31
N ALA A 340 8.21 -3.32 11.41
CA ALA A 340 9.64 -3.03 11.49
C ALA A 340 10.45 -3.81 10.44
N TYR A 341 10.13 -5.08 10.21
CA TYR A 341 10.78 -5.87 9.18
C TYR A 341 10.53 -5.30 7.77
N TYR A 342 9.29 -4.90 7.45
CA TYR A 342 8.97 -4.29 6.15
C TYR A 342 9.72 -2.97 5.93
N GLN A 343 9.82 -2.12 6.96
CA GLN A 343 10.56 -0.87 6.86
C GLN A 343 12.08 -1.10 6.76
N SER A 344 12.61 -2.09 7.49
CA SER A 344 14.02 -2.51 7.38
C SER A 344 14.34 -3.06 5.99
N LEU A 345 13.43 -3.82 5.37
CA LEU A 345 13.58 -4.31 4.01
C LEU A 345 13.64 -3.13 3.02
N MET A 346 12.73 -2.17 3.13
CA MET A 346 12.75 -0.96 2.30
C MET A 346 14.02 -0.13 2.49
N GLN A 347 14.52 -0.03 3.73
CA GLN A 347 15.80 0.61 4.01
C GLN A 347 16.97 -0.11 3.33
N GLY A 348 17.02 -1.44 3.42
CA GLY A 348 18.04 -2.27 2.77
C GLY A 348 18.01 -2.13 1.24
N ILE A 349 16.80 -2.14 0.65
CA ILE A 349 16.58 -1.89 -0.79
C ILE A 349 17.15 -0.53 -1.19
N ARG A 350 16.79 0.55 -0.47
CA ARG A 350 17.29 1.90 -0.76
C ARG A 350 18.81 1.99 -0.67
N ALA A 351 19.41 1.38 0.35
CA ALA A 351 20.86 1.37 0.52
C ALA A 351 21.56 0.60 -0.61
N ALA A 352 21.00 -0.54 -1.03
CA ALA A 352 21.56 -1.35 -2.11
C ALA A 352 21.50 -0.65 -3.47
N ILE A 353 20.39 0.05 -3.77
CA ILE A 353 20.28 0.87 -4.99
C ILE A 353 21.30 2.02 -4.95
N ASP A 354 21.50 2.65 -3.79
CA ASP A 354 22.47 3.75 -3.64
C ASP A 354 23.91 3.27 -3.88
N ALA A 355 24.23 2.06 -3.41
CA ALA A 355 25.53 1.42 -3.58
C ALA A 355 25.73 0.77 -4.97
N GLY A 356 24.70 0.61 -5.79
CA GLY A 356 24.77 -0.13 -7.05
C GLY A 356 24.94 -1.65 -6.86
N THR A 357 24.35 -2.20 -5.78
CA THR A 357 24.42 -3.62 -5.41
C THR A 357 23.02 -4.22 -5.20
N PHE A 358 22.00 -3.73 -5.90
CA PHE A 358 20.60 -4.13 -5.68
C PHE A 358 20.37 -5.61 -5.99
N GLU A 359 20.91 -6.14 -7.09
CA GLU A 359 20.74 -7.56 -7.44
C GLU A 359 21.42 -8.50 -6.44
N GLU A 360 22.59 -8.13 -5.91
CA GLU A 360 23.26 -8.89 -4.84
C GLU A 360 22.44 -8.87 -3.55
N PHE A 361 21.90 -7.70 -3.18
CA PHE A 361 21.00 -7.56 -2.04
C PHE A 361 19.75 -8.44 -2.23
N ARG A 362 19.15 -8.43 -3.41
CA ARG A 362 17.96 -9.22 -3.76
C ARG A 362 18.25 -10.72 -3.65
N ALA A 363 19.33 -11.19 -4.24
CA ALA A 363 19.74 -12.59 -4.18
C ALA A 363 19.99 -13.05 -2.73
N ARG A 364 20.78 -12.29 -1.96
CA ARG A 364 21.09 -12.60 -0.55
C ARG A 364 19.84 -12.62 0.33
N THR A 365 18.92 -11.67 0.10
CA THR A 365 17.66 -11.58 0.86
C THR A 365 16.77 -12.80 0.60
N ARG A 366 16.62 -13.20 -0.67
CA ARG A 366 15.83 -14.39 -1.04
C ARG A 366 16.47 -15.68 -0.54
N GLU A 367 17.80 -15.79 -0.56
CA GLU A 367 18.52 -16.90 0.07
C GLU A 367 18.24 -16.96 1.58
N GLY A 368 18.26 -15.81 2.26
CA GLY A 368 17.87 -15.69 3.66
C GLY A 368 16.48 -16.27 3.94
N TRP A 369 15.48 -15.89 3.13
CA TRP A 369 14.13 -16.42 3.22
C TRP A 369 14.05 -17.93 2.95
N ALA A 370 14.81 -18.42 1.97
CA ALA A 370 14.83 -19.83 1.59
C ALA A 370 15.44 -20.72 2.69
N ARG A 371 16.36 -20.20 3.51
CA ARG A 371 16.88 -20.94 4.68
C ARG A 371 15.78 -21.30 5.68
N GLY A 372 14.72 -20.49 5.73
CA GLY A 372 13.58 -20.75 6.60
C GLY A 372 13.93 -20.62 8.08
N ASP A 373 12.97 -21.02 8.91
CA ASP A 373 13.08 -20.92 10.35
C ASP A 373 14.17 -21.84 10.94
N ILE A 374 14.80 -21.40 12.03
CA ILE A 374 15.92 -22.11 12.69
C ILE A 374 15.49 -23.52 13.15
N PRO A 375 16.40 -24.51 13.24
CA PRO A 375 16.07 -25.86 13.74
C PRO A 375 15.39 -25.84 15.12
N PRO A 376 14.43 -26.75 15.37
CA PRO A 376 13.76 -26.84 16.66
C PRO A 376 14.80 -27.22 17.72
N ARG A 377 14.59 -26.76 18.96
CA ARG A 377 15.46 -27.11 20.08
C ARG A 377 15.16 -28.50 20.60
#